data_AF-A0A7W1EUY5-F1
#
_entry.id   AF-A0A7W1EUY5-F1
#
_cell.length_a   1.000
_cell.length_b   1.000
_cell.length_c   1.000
_cell.angle_alpha   90.00
_cell.angle_beta   90.00
_cell.angle_gamma   90.00
#
_symmetry.space_group_name_H-M   'P 1'
#
loop_
_entity.id
_entity.type
_entity.pdbx_description
1 polymer ?
#
loop_
_entity_poly.entity_id
_entity_poly.type
_entity_poly.pdbx_seq_one_letter_code
_entity_poly.pdbx_strand_id
1 'polypeptide(L)'
;MNKYLILFLISTFFLYNGLISQNIYYKNVNDSILPNFKDTANKIIVANGDSSLNIKNKFSYALSFFPKIEFQNIKIKFRNSRKIVKIKPTFGSIFKAPKQRTYKIWYSNLSETTLDSVLLKNLSLNSQIGLIAIQVSRIEDFRTGGFLDFVAWHFKQLSAKARNKINYDDELRAIEAGLGYQLLSLSRENEEKLKIEKWKSVKGYSNYIKQNKNRSMSAEIIANFVNDQPIYHAQQYK
;
A
#
# COMPACT_ATOMS: atom_id res chain seq x y z
N MET A 1 29.69 -34.78 -24.96
CA MET A 1 28.99 -33.99 -23.91
C MET A 1 27.70 -33.45 -24.51
N ASN A 2 26.55 -33.87 -23.98
CA ASN A 2 25.25 -33.75 -24.65
C ASN A 2 24.74 -32.29 -24.63
N LYS A 3 24.49 -31.68 -25.80
CA LYS A 3 24.12 -30.24 -25.94
C LYS A 3 22.87 -29.86 -25.13
N TYR A 4 21.99 -30.82 -24.87
CA TYR A 4 20.78 -30.63 -24.06
C TYR A 4 21.06 -30.46 -22.56
N LEU A 5 22.17 -31.00 -22.04
CA LEU A 5 22.54 -30.89 -20.63
C LEU A 5 22.99 -29.46 -20.28
N ILE A 6 23.66 -28.78 -21.22
CA ILE A 6 24.13 -27.40 -21.06
C ILE A 6 22.95 -26.42 -21.12
N LEU A 7 21.98 -26.64 -22.01
CA LEU A 7 20.76 -25.83 -22.09
C LEU A 7 19.87 -25.95 -20.85
N PHE A 8 19.82 -27.14 -20.23
CA PHE A 8 19.09 -27.34 -18.97
C PHE A 8 19.76 -26.64 -17.79
N LEU A 9 21.09 -26.70 -17.70
CA LEU A 9 21.85 -26.02 -16.64
C LEU A 9 21.77 -24.49 -16.74
N ILE A 10 21.82 -23.93 -17.95
CA ILE A 10 21.68 -22.48 -18.18
C ILE A 10 20.25 -22.02 -17.84
N SER A 11 19.22 -22.81 -18.14
CA SER A 11 17.84 -22.45 -17.77
C SER A 11 17.62 -22.46 -16.25
N THR A 12 18.20 -23.44 -15.53
CA THR A 12 18.12 -23.49 -14.07
C THR A 12 18.90 -22.35 -13.39
N PHE A 13 20.01 -21.90 -13.99
CA PHE A 13 20.81 -20.80 -13.43
C PHE A 13 20.14 -19.42 -13.60
N PHE A 14 19.37 -19.23 -14.68
CA PHE A 14 18.56 -18.00 -14.85
C PHE A 14 17.24 -18.02 -14.07
N LEU A 15 16.70 -19.20 -13.75
CA LEU A 15 15.49 -19.30 -12.90
C LEU A 15 15.78 -19.13 -11.40
N TYR A 16 17.00 -19.40 -10.94
CA TYR A 16 17.34 -19.27 -9.51
C TYR A 16 17.72 -17.85 -9.09
N ASN A 17 18.22 -17.01 -10.00
CA ASN A 17 18.62 -15.64 -9.70
C ASN A 17 17.46 -14.62 -9.69
N GLY A 18 16.23 -15.07 -9.92
CA GLY A 18 15.07 -14.18 -10.09
C GLY A 18 14.26 -13.87 -8.83
N LEU A 19 14.48 -14.54 -7.68
CA LEU A 19 13.52 -14.49 -6.57
C LEU A 19 14.18 -14.53 -5.18
N ILE A 20 15.11 -13.61 -4.91
CA ILE A 20 15.38 -13.22 -3.53
C ILE A 20 14.75 -11.85 -3.34
N SER A 21 13.46 -11.83 -2.96
CA SER A 21 12.95 -10.68 -2.22
C SER A 21 13.89 -10.51 -1.02
N GLN A 22 14.44 -9.32 -0.81
CA GLN A 22 15.27 -9.06 0.36
C GLN A 22 14.37 -9.29 1.58
N ASN A 23 14.55 -10.43 2.25
CA ASN A 23 13.85 -10.78 3.48
C ASN A 23 14.38 -9.95 4.67
N ILE A 24 14.57 -8.64 4.47
CA ILE A 24 15.04 -7.71 5.50
C ILE A 24 13.86 -6.81 5.85
N TYR A 25 13.32 -7.06 7.03
CA TYR A 25 12.16 -6.37 7.55
C TYR A 25 12.63 -5.36 8.59
N TYR A 26 11.98 -4.20 8.64
CA TYR A 26 12.34 -3.13 9.57
C TYR A 26 11.14 -2.73 10.41
N LYS A 27 11.30 -2.71 11.74
CA LYS A 27 10.28 -2.14 12.63
C LYS A 27 10.17 -0.64 12.40
N ASN A 28 11.33 0.01 12.22
CA ASN A 28 11.44 1.43 11.95
C ASN A 28 12.28 1.69 10.70
N VAL A 29 11.63 2.13 9.64
CA VAL A 29 12.34 2.55 8.42
C VAL A 29 12.86 3.97 8.59
N ASN A 30 14.09 4.21 8.13
CA ASN A 30 14.71 5.52 8.06
C ASN A 30 15.15 5.82 6.61
N ASP A 31 15.44 7.08 6.30
CA ASP A 31 15.79 7.51 4.93
C ASP A 31 17.09 6.89 4.40
N SER A 32 17.99 6.43 5.27
CA SER A 32 19.25 5.78 4.85
C SER A 32 19.04 4.36 4.32
N ILE A 33 17.94 3.70 4.70
CA ILE A 33 17.61 2.33 4.30
C ILE A 33 16.94 2.31 2.93
N LEU A 34 16.07 3.28 2.63
CA LEU A 34 15.24 3.29 1.43
C LEU A 34 16.02 3.13 0.10
N PRO A 35 17.20 3.74 -0.11
CA PRO A 35 17.95 3.58 -1.35
C PRO A 35 18.41 2.14 -1.65
N ASN A 36 18.45 1.27 -0.65
CA ASN A 36 18.80 -0.15 -0.80
C ASN A 36 17.70 -0.96 -1.50
N PHE A 37 16.47 -0.43 -1.51
CA PHE A 37 15.31 -1.04 -2.13
C PHE A 37 15.09 -0.43 -3.51
N LYS A 38 15.64 -1.08 -4.53
CA LYS A 38 15.46 -0.68 -5.93
C LYS A 38 14.46 -1.61 -6.59
N ASP A 39 13.33 -1.07 -7.00
CA ASP A 39 12.40 -1.78 -7.86
C ASP A 39 12.76 -1.51 -9.33
N THR A 40 13.24 -2.56 -10.00
CA THR A 40 13.54 -2.54 -11.44
C THR A 40 12.43 -3.17 -12.27
N ALA A 41 11.49 -3.89 -11.64
CA ALA A 41 10.43 -4.61 -12.33
C ALA A 41 9.26 -3.69 -12.66
N ASN A 42 8.89 -2.76 -11.77
CA ASN A 42 7.77 -1.84 -12.02
C ASN A 42 8.25 -0.45 -12.49
N LYS A 43 7.44 0.15 -13.37
CA LYS A 43 7.65 1.50 -13.86
C LYS A 43 6.87 2.50 -13.01
N ILE A 44 7.56 3.11 -12.05
CA ILE A 44 7.00 4.18 -11.20
C ILE A 44 7.27 5.54 -11.84
N ILE A 45 6.21 6.26 -12.21
CA ILE A 45 6.25 7.61 -12.75
C ILE A 45 5.57 8.56 -11.76
N VAL A 46 6.32 9.53 -11.25
CA VAL A 46 5.82 10.56 -10.33
C VAL A 46 5.65 11.85 -11.12
N ALA A 47 4.43 12.39 -11.15
CA ALA A 47 4.15 13.67 -11.80
C ALA A 47 3.73 14.71 -10.76
N ASN A 48 4.27 15.92 -10.88
CA ASN A 48 3.98 17.07 -10.03
C ASN A 48 4.16 16.77 -8.53
N GLY A 49 5.10 15.89 -8.20
CA GLY A 49 5.41 15.50 -6.82
C GLY A 49 6.53 16.35 -6.26
N ASP A 50 6.46 16.59 -4.96
CA ASP A 50 7.59 17.16 -4.22
C ASP A 50 8.74 16.15 -4.21
N SER A 51 9.87 16.52 -4.81
CA SER A 51 11.09 15.72 -4.83
C SER A 51 11.57 15.35 -3.42
N SER A 52 11.26 16.17 -2.41
CA SER A 52 11.61 15.93 -1.00
C SER A 52 10.96 14.67 -0.43
N LEU A 53 9.80 14.27 -0.96
CA LEU A 53 9.08 13.10 -0.45
C LEU A 53 9.73 11.78 -0.82
N ASN A 54 10.74 11.78 -1.71
CA ASN A 54 11.44 10.58 -2.16
C ASN A 54 10.50 9.38 -2.42
N ILE A 55 9.34 9.68 -3.02
CA ILE A 55 8.20 8.77 -3.03
C ILE A 55 8.50 7.49 -3.80
N LYS A 56 9.38 7.59 -4.81
CA LYS A 56 9.82 6.43 -5.60
C LYS A 56 10.53 5.41 -4.72
N ASN A 57 11.40 5.83 -3.81
CA ASN A 57 12.11 4.91 -2.93
C ASN A 57 11.15 4.28 -1.91
N LYS A 58 10.18 5.04 -1.39
CA LYS A 58 9.13 4.51 -0.49
C LYS A 58 8.24 3.48 -1.17
N PHE A 59 7.88 3.71 -2.43
CA PHE A 59 7.18 2.72 -3.26
C PHE A 59 8.04 1.51 -3.56
N SER A 60 9.32 1.70 -3.88
CA SER A 60 10.25 0.59 -4.15
C SER A 60 10.43 -0.30 -2.92
N TYR A 61 10.55 0.32 -1.73
CA TYR A 61 10.52 -0.38 -0.45
C TYR A 61 9.23 -1.20 -0.31
N ALA A 62 8.06 -0.57 -0.41
CA ALA A 62 6.78 -1.27 -0.26
C ALA A 62 6.63 -2.42 -1.27
N LEU A 63 6.95 -2.21 -2.55
CA LEU A 63 6.84 -3.21 -3.62
C LEU A 63 7.75 -4.43 -3.41
N SER A 64 8.87 -4.28 -2.70
CA SER A 64 9.76 -5.41 -2.40
C SER A 64 9.08 -6.51 -1.56
N PHE A 65 8.02 -6.17 -0.82
CA PHE A 65 7.19 -7.09 -0.04
C PHE A 65 6.07 -7.75 -0.84
N PHE A 66 5.85 -7.33 -2.09
CA PHE A 66 4.79 -7.86 -2.96
C PHE A 66 5.38 -8.44 -4.25
N PRO A 67 6.10 -9.58 -4.20
CA PRO A 67 6.78 -10.16 -5.35
C PRO A 67 5.84 -10.54 -6.51
N LYS A 68 4.52 -10.63 -6.26
CA LYS A 68 3.51 -10.89 -7.29
C LYS A 68 3.15 -9.64 -8.13
N ILE A 69 3.60 -8.46 -7.72
CA ILE A 69 3.35 -7.18 -8.38
C ILE A 69 4.61 -6.81 -9.18
N GLU A 70 4.82 -7.49 -10.29
CA GLU A 70 5.89 -7.15 -11.24
C GLU A 70 5.31 -6.57 -12.53
N PHE A 71 6.14 -5.79 -13.23
CA PHE A 71 5.87 -5.21 -14.56
C PHE A 71 4.70 -4.22 -14.62
N GLN A 72 4.31 -3.64 -13.48
CA GLN A 72 3.21 -2.69 -13.42
C GLN A 72 3.66 -1.28 -13.80
N ASN A 73 2.76 -0.56 -14.46
CA ASN A 73 2.94 0.88 -14.71
C ASN A 73 2.18 1.67 -13.64
N ILE A 74 2.89 2.28 -12.70
CA ILE A 74 2.31 3.02 -11.58
C ILE A 74 2.55 4.53 -11.81
N LYS A 75 1.46 5.27 -12.01
CA LYS A 75 1.47 6.73 -12.19
C LYS A 75 1.00 7.42 -10.92
N ILE A 76 1.91 8.09 -10.23
CA ILE A 76 1.64 8.84 -9.01
C ILE A 76 1.44 10.32 -9.36
N LYS A 77 0.39 10.93 -8.81
CA LYS A 77 0.06 12.34 -9.02
C LYS A 77 -0.36 12.99 -7.70
N PHE A 78 -0.05 14.27 -7.57
CA PHE A 78 -0.51 15.10 -6.47
C PHE A 78 -1.49 16.17 -6.97
N ARG A 79 -2.58 16.40 -6.22
CA ARG A 79 -3.60 17.43 -6.52
C ARG A 79 -4.44 17.74 -5.29
N ASN A 80 -5.18 18.85 -5.28
CA ASN A 80 -6.14 19.11 -4.20
C ASN A 80 -7.33 18.14 -4.31
N SER A 81 -7.75 17.56 -3.18
CA SER A 81 -8.86 16.61 -3.14
C SER A 81 -9.30 16.33 -1.71
N ARG A 82 -10.62 16.26 -1.48
CA ARG A 82 -11.22 15.85 -0.20
C ARG A 82 -10.82 14.46 0.32
N LYS A 83 -10.22 13.61 -0.52
CA LYS A 83 -9.71 12.29 -0.11
C LYS A 83 -8.19 12.33 -0.02
N ILE A 84 -7.62 11.79 1.06
CA ILE A 84 -6.17 11.70 1.26
C ILE A 84 -5.48 11.00 0.08
N VAL A 85 -6.04 9.87 -0.34
CA VAL A 85 -5.52 9.08 -1.46
C VAL A 85 -6.66 8.45 -2.27
N LYS A 86 -6.43 8.27 -3.56
CA LYS A 86 -7.30 7.48 -4.44
C LYS A 86 -6.47 6.71 -5.45
N ILE A 87 -6.74 5.41 -5.56
CA ILE A 87 -6.15 4.54 -6.57
C ILE A 87 -7.22 3.95 -7.48
N LYS A 88 -6.89 3.81 -8.77
CA LYS A 88 -7.66 3.03 -9.74
C LYS A 88 -6.82 2.68 -10.98
N PRO A 89 -7.16 1.63 -11.74
CA PRO A 89 -6.66 1.48 -13.10
C PRO A 89 -7.07 2.67 -13.99
N THR A 90 -6.29 2.96 -15.02
CA THR A 90 -6.71 3.91 -16.07
C THR A 90 -7.80 3.27 -16.93
N PHE A 91 -8.72 4.09 -17.46
CA PHE A 91 -9.92 3.61 -18.15
C PHE A 91 -9.63 2.61 -19.28
N GLY A 92 -8.63 2.88 -20.14
CA GLY A 92 -8.25 1.93 -21.19
C GLY A 92 -7.41 0.73 -20.71
N SER A 93 -6.86 0.78 -19.50
CA SER A 93 -5.99 -0.29 -19.00
C SER A 93 -6.76 -1.51 -18.49
N ILE A 94 -8.02 -1.35 -18.08
CA ILE A 94 -8.84 -2.48 -17.61
C ILE A 94 -9.08 -3.54 -18.70
N PHE A 95 -9.05 -3.13 -19.97
CA PHE A 95 -9.18 -4.01 -21.14
C PHE A 95 -7.87 -4.69 -21.54
N LYS A 96 -6.73 -4.29 -20.94
CA LYS A 96 -5.43 -4.92 -21.19
C LYS A 96 -5.23 -6.12 -20.26
N ALA A 97 -4.32 -7.01 -20.66
CA ALA A 97 -3.86 -8.10 -19.81
C ALA A 97 -3.35 -7.54 -18.46
N PRO A 98 -3.56 -8.25 -17.34
CA PRO A 98 -3.19 -7.78 -16.00
C PRO A 98 -1.78 -7.18 -15.86
N LYS A 99 -0.78 -7.78 -16.51
CA LYS A 99 0.62 -7.32 -16.49
C LYS A 99 0.86 -6.01 -17.24
N GLN A 100 -0.04 -5.62 -18.14
CA GLN A 100 0.08 -4.41 -18.98
C GLN A 100 -0.77 -3.25 -18.44
N ARG A 101 -1.41 -3.43 -17.29
CA ARG A 101 -2.30 -2.43 -16.73
C ARG A 101 -1.50 -1.23 -16.23
N THR A 102 -2.17 -0.09 -16.20
CA THR A 102 -1.60 1.14 -15.68
C THR A 102 -2.46 1.61 -14.54
N TYR A 103 -1.86 1.71 -13.37
CA TYR A 103 -2.52 2.19 -12.17
C TYR A 103 -2.21 3.66 -11.97
N LYS A 104 -3.22 4.42 -11.55
CA LYS A 104 -3.06 5.83 -11.21
C LYS A 104 -3.39 6.02 -9.74
N ILE A 105 -2.43 6.58 -9.02
CA ILE A 105 -2.55 6.94 -7.61
C ILE A 105 -2.55 8.45 -7.52
N TRP A 106 -3.56 9.00 -6.85
CA TRP A 106 -3.65 10.41 -6.52
C TRP A 106 -3.48 10.58 -5.02
N TYR A 107 -2.46 11.33 -4.61
CA TYR A 107 -2.34 11.84 -3.26
C TYR A 107 -2.84 13.27 -3.21
N SER A 108 -3.47 13.62 -2.09
CA SER A 108 -3.95 14.98 -1.89
C SER A 108 -2.86 15.90 -1.34
N ASN A 109 -2.75 17.10 -1.92
CA ASN A 109 -1.93 18.18 -1.38
C ASN A 109 -2.65 19.03 -0.32
N LEU A 110 -3.98 19.00 -0.38
CA LEU A 110 -4.91 19.74 0.47
C LEU A 110 -6.27 19.04 0.42
N SER A 111 -6.83 18.71 1.57
CA SER A 111 -8.11 18.01 1.69
C SER A 111 -9.31 18.93 1.87
N GLU A 112 -9.12 20.22 2.19
CA GLU A 112 -10.22 21.14 2.56
C GLU A 112 -11.09 20.59 3.70
N THR A 113 -10.54 19.69 4.52
CA THR A 113 -11.22 19.00 5.62
C THR A 113 -10.26 18.82 6.79
N THR A 114 -10.73 18.23 7.89
CA THR A 114 -9.90 17.85 9.05
C THR A 114 -8.82 16.80 8.72
N LEU A 115 -8.76 16.28 7.49
CA LEU A 115 -7.79 15.29 7.05
C LEU A 115 -6.45 15.88 6.62
N ASP A 116 -6.27 17.21 6.67
CA ASP A 116 -5.03 17.86 6.27
C ASP A 116 -3.83 17.39 7.11
N SER A 117 -4.02 17.10 8.39
CA SER A 117 -2.97 16.61 9.29
C SER A 117 -2.45 15.21 8.93
N VAL A 118 -3.23 14.42 8.18
CA VAL A 118 -2.92 13.04 7.79
C VAL A 118 -2.70 12.88 6.28
N LEU A 119 -2.44 13.98 5.57
CA LEU A 119 -1.96 13.92 4.19
C LEU A 119 -0.60 13.24 4.12
N LEU A 120 -0.30 12.58 3.00
CA LEU A 120 0.95 11.82 2.84
C LEU A 120 2.20 12.64 3.24
N LYS A 121 2.28 13.90 2.81
CA LYS A 121 3.42 14.79 3.13
C LYS A 121 3.56 15.13 4.62
N ASN A 122 2.48 15.01 5.37
CA ASN A 122 2.40 15.37 6.79
C ASN A 122 2.55 14.16 7.72
N LEU A 123 2.75 12.95 7.18
CA LEU A 123 2.94 11.73 7.94
C LEU A 123 4.42 11.45 8.21
N SER A 124 4.73 10.74 9.29
CA SER A 124 6.07 10.18 9.53
C SER A 124 6.46 9.17 8.44
N LEU A 125 7.76 8.90 8.29
CA LEU A 125 8.25 8.00 7.25
C LEU A 125 7.60 6.60 7.29
N ASN A 126 7.53 5.96 8.45
CA ASN A 126 6.86 4.66 8.59
C ASN A 126 5.38 4.74 8.19
N SER A 127 4.68 5.78 8.61
CA SER A 127 3.27 5.98 8.27
C SER A 127 3.05 6.26 6.80
N GLN A 128 3.97 6.99 6.15
CA GLN A 128 3.95 7.18 4.70
C GLN A 128 4.09 5.84 3.96
N ILE A 129 5.03 4.99 4.40
CA ILE A 129 5.19 3.65 3.85
C ILE A 129 3.95 2.81 4.10
N GLY A 130 3.35 2.89 5.30
CA GLY A 130 2.10 2.20 5.62
C GLY A 130 0.96 2.61 4.69
N LEU A 131 0.82 3.91 4.41
CA LEU A 131 -0.22 4.40 3.50
C LEU A 131 0.03 3.91 2.06
N ILE A 132 1.29 3.88 1.63
CA ILE A 132 1.71 3.33 0.33
C ILE A 132 1.45 1.82 0.26
N ALA A 133 1.75 1.07 1.32
CA ALA A 133 1.54 -0.38 1.41
C ALA A 133 0.08 -0.77 1.16
N ILE A 134 -0.87 -0.01 1.70
CA ILE A 134 -2.31 -0.18 1.42
C ILE A 134 -2.58 -0.01 -0.08
N GLN A 135 -1.98 1.02 -0.71
CA GLN A 135 -2.18 1.25 -2.15
C GLN A 135 -1.57 0.15 -3.00
N VAL A 136 -0.40 -0.38 -2.60
CA VAL A 136 0.26 -1.50 -3.29
C VAL A 136 -0.58 -2.78 -3.14
N SER A 137 -1.11 -3.06 -1.95
CA SER A 137 -2.02 -4.18 -1.71
C SER A 137 -3.26 -4.10 -2.59
N ARG A 138 -3.81 -2.89 -2.80
CA ARG A 138 -4.93 -2.67 -3.73
C ARG A 138 -4.54 -2.93 -5.19
N ILE A 139 -3.31 -2.64 -5.60
CA ILE A 139 -2.81 -2.98 -6.95
C ILE A 139 -2.77 -4.50 -7.12
N GLU A 140 -2.34 -5.24 -6.10
CA GLU A 140 -2.32 -6.70 -6.13
C GLU A 140 -3.72 -7.28 -6.38
N ASP A 141 -4.72 -6.79 -5.64
CA ASP A 141 -6.12 -7.19 -5.79
C ASP A 141 -6.64 -6.87 -7.20
N PHE A 142 -6.31 -5.69 -7.73
CA PHE A 142 -6.67 -5.34 -9.11
C PHE A 142 -5.95 -6.16 -10.18
N ARG A 143 -4.84 -6.80 -9.87
CA ARG A 143 -4.10 -7.60 -10.85
C ARG A 143 -4.79 -8.94 -11.11
N THR A 144 -5.52 -9.48 -10.15
CA THR A 144 -6.20 -10.77 -10.30
C THR A 144 -7.54 -10.65 -11.02
N GLY A 145 -8.18 -9.48 -10.99
CA GLY A 145 -9.51 -9.27 -11.59
C GLY A 145 -9.53 -9.04 -13.11
N GLY A 146 -10.57 -9.51 -13.79
CA GLY A 146 -10.94 -9.15 -15.15
C GLY A 146 -11.72 -7.83 -15.25
N PHE A 147 -12.20 -7.50 -16.46
CA PHE A 147 -13.04 -6.31 -16.67
C PHE A 147 -14.30 -6.32 -15.80
N LEU A 148 -15.00 -7.47 -15.72
CA LEU A 148 -16.20 -7.63 -14.92
C LEU A 148 -15.93 -7.44 -13.42
N ASP A 149 -14.76 -7.87 -12.94
CA ASP A 149 -14.37 -7.66 -11.55
C ASP A 149 -14.17 -6.18 -11.23
N PHE A 150 -13.62 -5.39 -12.17
CA PHE A 150 -13.53 -3.93 -12.00
C PHE A 150 -14.88 -3.25 -11.98
N VAL A 151 -15.81 -3.68 -12.84
CA VAL A 151 -17.19 -3.16 -12.85
C VAL A 151 -17.86 -3.48 -11.52
N ALA A 152 -17.80 -4.75 -11.09
CA ALA A 152 -18.32 -5.19 -9.80
C ALA A 152 -17.68 -4.42 -8.64
N TRP A 153 -16.36 -4.21 -8.67
CA TRP A 153 -15.63 -3.43 -7.67
C TRP A 153 -16.07 -1.96 -7.63
N HIS A 154 -16.35 -1.36 -8.80
CA HIS A 154 -16.87 0.00 -8.90
C HIS A 154 -18.21 0.14 -8.18
N PHE A 155 -19.14 -0.78 -8.43
CA PHE A 155 -20.45 -0.79 -7.77
C PHE A 155 -20.37 -1.14 -6.28
N LYS A 156 -19.53 -2.11 -5.90
CA LYS A 156 -19.30 -2.48 -4.48
C LYS A 156 -18.94 -1.25 -3.65
N GLN A 157 -18.06 -0.39 -4.16
CA GLN A 157 -17.63 0.80 -3.41
C GLN A 157 -18.71 1.88 -3.21
N LEU A 158 -19.90 1.75 -3.79
CA LEU A 158 -21.00 2.66 -3.49
C LEU A 158 -21.52 2.44 -2.06
N SER A 159 -21.44 1.21 -1.54
CA SER A 159 -21.80 0.88 -0.16
C SER A 159 -20.67 1.17 0.83
N ALA A 160 -21.01 1.81 1.96
CA ALA A 160 -20.06 2.02 3.06
C ALA A 160 -19.48 0.71 3.60
N LYS A 161 -20.33 -0.29 3.82
CA LYS A 161 -19.93 -1.62 4.31
C LYS A 161 -18.89 -2.26 3.39
N ALA A 162 -19.11 -2.20 2.08
CA ALA A 162 -18.20 -2.78 1.11
C ALA A 162 -16.89 -1.98 0.99
N ARG A 163 -16.92 -0.64 1.06
CA ARG A 163 -15.69 0.16 1.13
C ARG A 163 -14.83 -0.22 2.33
N ASN A 164 -15.45 -0.41 3.50
CA ASN A 164 -14.75 -0.80 4.71
C ASN A 164 -14.11 -2.17 4.57
N LYS A 165 -14.86 -3.13 4.02
CA LYS A 165 -14.32 -4.45 3.74
C LYS A 165 -13.11 -4.38 2.81
N ILE A 166 -13.20 -3.63 1.71
CA ILE A 166 -12.08 -3.48 0.78
C ILE A 166 -10.86 -2.88 1.50
N ASN A 167 -11.04 -1.81 2.27
CA ASN A 167 -9.93 -1.19 3.01
C ASN A 167 -9.31 -2.15 4.04
N TYR A 168 -10.16 -2.88 4.79
CA TYR A 168 -9.72 -3.90 5.74
C TYR A 168 -8.92 -5.01 5.04
N ASP A 169 -9.43 -5.51 3.91
CA ASP A 169 -8.76 -6.57 3.16
C ASP A 169 -7.40 -6.10 2.59
N ASP A 170 -7.24 -4.82 2.22
CA ASP A 170 -5.94 -4.28 1.80
C ASP A 170 -4.96 -4.12 2.95
N GLU A 171 -5.44 -3.68 4.11
CA GLU A 171 -4.62 -3.56 5.31
C GLU A 171 -4.15 -4.93 5.78
N LEU A 172 -5.03 -5.92 5.75
CA LEU A 172 -4.68 -7.31 6.05
C LEU A 172 -3.60 -7.82 5.10
N ARG A 173 -3.75 -7.60 3.79
CA ARG A 173 -2.73 -7.99 2.79
C ARG A 173 -1.38 -7.32 3.03
N ALA A 174 -1.36 -6.06 3.42
CA ALA A 174 -0.12 -5.37 3.78
C ALA A 174 0.50 -5.91 5.09
N ILE A 175 -0.31 -6.30 6.07
CA ILE A 175 0.17 -7.00 7.28
C ILE A 175 0.75 -8.36 6.89
N GLU A 176 0.06 -9.15 6.08
CA GLU A 176 0.51 -10.48 5.65
C GLU A 176 1.80 -10.42 4.81
N ALA A 177 2.02 -9.31 4.08
CA ALA A 177 3.25 -9.03 3.37
C ALA A 177 4.43 -8.62 4.29
N GLY A 178 4.16 -8.34 5.57
CA GLY A 178 5.18 -7.99 6.58
C GLY A 178 5.34 -6.49 6.85
N LEU A 179 4.43 -5.64 6.36
CA LEU A 179 4.44 -4.18 6.54
C LEU A 179 3.58 -3.69 7.73
N GLY A 180 3.31 -4.59 8.67
CA GLY A 180 2.43 -4.36 9.83
C GLY A 180 2.95 -3.30 10.79
N TYR A 181 4.27 -3.17 11.00
CA TYR A 181 4.82 -2.08 11.82
C TYR A 181 4.59 -0.71 11.18
N GLN A 182 4.71 -0.60 9.85
CA GLN A 182 4.42 0.64 9.12
C GLN A 182 2.92 0.98 9.14
N LEU A 183 2.05 -0.04 9.04
CA LEU A 183 0.61 0.13 9.23
C LEU A 183 0.23 0.52 10.67
N LEU A 184 0.90 -0.06 11.67
CA LEU A 184 0.69 0.27 13.07
C LEU A 184 1.08 1.72 13.35
N SER A 185 2.22 2.17 12.81
CA SER A 185 2.64 3.57 12.83
C SER A 185 1.58 4.48 12.22
N LEU A 186 1.08 4.14 11.02
CA LEU A 186 0.04 4.91 10.34
C LEU A 186 -1.23 5.03 11.18
N SER A 187 -1.70 3.91 11.74
CA SER A 187 -2.94 3.89 12.52
C SER A 187 -2.81 4.71 13.80
N ARG A 188 -1.72 4.55 14.56
CA ARG A 188 -1.45 5.36 15.76
C ARG A 188 -1.36 6.85 15.44
N GLU A 189 -0.60 7.22 14.41
CA GLU A 189 -0.42 8.62 14.02
C GLU A 189 -1.74 9.24 13.53
N ASN A 190 -2.56 8.48 12.78
CA ASN A 190 -3.89 8.94 12.39
C ASN A 190 -4.83 9.13 13.60
N GLU A 191 -4.78 8.22 14.58
CA GLU A 191 -5.56 8.35 15.81
C GLU A 191 -5.15 9.59 16.61
N GLU A 192 -3.85 9.85 16.72
CA GLU A 192 -3.28 11.00 17.42
C GLU A 192 -3.59 12.32 16.69
N LYS A 193 -3.37 12.39 15.37
CA LYS A 193 -3.47 13.64 14.60
C LYS A 193 -4.90 14.04 14.29
N LEU A 194 -5.81 13.08 14.14
CA LEU A 194 -7.19 13.40 13.81
C LEU A 194 -7.98 13.88 15.03
N LYS A 195 -7.50 13.64 16.26
CA LYS A 195 -8.08 14.08 17.56
C LYS A 195 -9.61 14.16 17.56
N ILE A 196 -10.28 13.22 16.88
CA ILE A 196 -11.73 13.22 16.75
C ILE A 196 -12.25 13.14 18.18
N GLU A 197 -13.10 14.07 18.60
CA GLU A 197 -13.63 14.13 19.97
C GLU A 197 -14.36 12.81 20.29
N LYS A 198 -13.62 11.86 20.84
CA LYS A 198 -14.07 10.47 20.99
C LYS A 198 -15.29 10.40 21.95
N TRP A 199 -15.44 11.35 22.89
CA TRP A 199 -16.35 11.18 24.04
C TRP A 199 -16.91 12.46 24.70
N LYS A 200 -16.67 13.68 24.17
CA LYS A 200 -17.08 14.91 24.90
C LYS A 200 -18.57 15.22 24.88
N SER A 201 -19.35 14.58 23.99
CA SER A 201 -20.81 14.72 23.94
C SER A 201 -21.44 13.57 23.14
N VAL A 202 -22.75 13.35 23.29
CA VAL A 202 -23.53 12.40 22.46
C VAL A 202 -23.40 12.73 20.97
N LYS A 203 -23.28 14.02 20.62
CA LYS A 203 -23.02 14.48 19.25
C LYS A 203 -21.58 14.16 18.82
N GLY A 204 -20.61 14.31 19.71
CA GLY A 204 -19.22 13.89 19.53
C GLY A 204 -19.10 12.38 19.30
N TYR A 205 -19.80 11.56 20.09
CA TYR A 205 -19.86 10.10 19.90
C TYR A 205 -20.57 9.72 18.60
N SER A 206 -21.67 10.37 18.24
CA SER A 206 -22.35 10.15 16.95
C SER A 206 -21.47 10.53 15.75
N ASN A 207 -20.76 11.65 15.84
CA ASN A 207 -19.78 12.07 14.83
C ASN A 207 -18.58 11.13 14.78
N TYR A 208 -18.07 10.70 15.93
CA TYR A 208 -17.05 9.68 16.06
C TYR A 208 -17.50 8.39 15.38
N ILE A 209 -18.66 7.83 15.72
CA ILE A 209 -19.19 6.61 15.08
C ILE A 209 -19.40 6.83 13.58
N LYS A 210 -19.96 7.96 13.12
CA LYS A 210 -20.13 8.24 11.68
C LYS A 210 -18.79 8.32 10.93
N GLN A 211 -17.76 8.92 11.54
CA GLN A 211 -16.42 9.04 10.97
C GLN A 211 -15.61 7.74 11.08
N ASN A 212 -15.79 6.96 12.15
CA ASN A 212 -15.13 5.67 12.39
C ASN A 212 -15.82 4.51 11.69
N LYS A 213 -17.09 4.62 11.30
CA LYS A 213 -17.78 3.63 10.48
C LYS A 213 -17.12 3.46 9.11
N ASN A 214 -16.16 4.30 8.72
CA ASN A 214 -15.38 4.15 7.49
C ASN A 214 -13.85 4.07 7.72
N ARG A 215 -13.41 3.78 8.96
CA ARG A 215 -11.98 3.78 9.30
C ARG A 215 -11.28 2.49 8.91
N SER A 216 -9.99 2.66 8.61
CA SER A 216 -8.94 1.64 8.68
C SER A 216 -8.94 0.86 10.00
N MET A 217 -8.30 -0.31 10.03
CA MET A 217 -8.04 -1.08 11.24
C MET A 217 -7.46 -0.18 12.35
N SER A 218 -7.96 -0.36 13.57
CA SER A 218 -7.41 0.35 14.74
C SER A 218 -5.99 -0.10 15.04
N ALA A 219 -5.23 0.74 15.74
CA ALA A 219 -3.88 0.40 16.14
C ALA A 219 -3.83 -0.88 16.98
N GLU A 220 -4.86 -1.13 17.80
CA GLU A 220 -5.01 -2.34 18.61
C GLU A 220 -5.17 -3.60 17.74
N ILE A 221 -6.06 -3.57 16.74
CA ILE A 221 -6.26 -4.71 15.83
C ILE A 221 -4.97 -5.03 15.07
N ILE A 222 -4.29 -4.01 14.55
CA ILE A 222 -3.03 -4.20 13.83
C ILE A 222 -1.95 -4.76 14.76
N ALA A 223 -1.87 -4.27 16.01
CA ALA A 223 -0.92 -4.76 16.99
C ALA A 223 -1.15 -6.25 17.30
N ASN A 224 -2.41 -6.69 17.41
CA ASN A 224 -2.72 -8.10 17.60
C ASN A 224 -2.23 -8.94 16.42
N PHE A 225 -2.50 -8.53 15.18
CA PHE A 225 -1.96 -9.25 14.02
C PHE A 225 -0.43 -9.29 13.99
N VAL A 226 0.25 -8.20 14.31
CA VAL A 226 1.71 -8.14 14.38
C VAL A 226 2.24 -9.07 15.48
N ASN A 227 1.52 -9.22 16.59
CA ASN A 227 1.88 -10.11 17.68
C ASN A 227 1.52 -11.58 17.43
N ASP A 228 0.58 -11.87 16.53
CA ASP A 228 0.09 -13.23 16.31
C ASP A 228 0.70 -13.88 15.04
N GLN A 229 1.03 -13.09 14.01
CA GLN A 229 1.45 -13.65 12.74
C GLN A 229 2.92 -14.10 12.77
N PRO A 230 3.22 -15.34 12.29
CA PRO A 230 4.59 -15.86 12.29
C PRO A 230 5.59 -15.00 11.55
N ILE A 231 5.18 -14.26 10.51
CA ILE A 231 6.09 -13.40 9.74
C ILE A 231 6.83 -12.38 10.64
N TYR A 232 6.17 -11.88 11.69
CA TYR A 232 6.75 -10.90 12.64
C TYR A 232 7.64 -11.50 13.72
N HIS A 233 7.59 -12.81 13.91
CA HIS A 233 8.41 -13.55 14.89
C HIS A 233 9.54 -14.34 14.23
N ALA A 234 9.25 -14.96 13.10
CA ALA A 234 10.17 -15.83 12.36
C ALA A 234 11.22 -15.03 11.59
N GLN A 235 10.94 -13.76 11.29
CA GLN A 235 11.89 -12.89 10.61
C GLN A 235 12.55 -11.96 11.62
N GLN A 236 13.87 -11.84 11.52
CA GLN A 236 14.63 -10.91 12.34
C GLN A 236 14.38 -9.49 11.84
N TYR A 237 13.30 -8.87 12.31
CA TYR A 237 13.05 -7.46 12.08
C TYR A 237 14.18 -6.63 12.69
N LYS A 238 14.81 -5.79 11.87
CA LYS A 238 15.81 -4.80 12.26
C LYS A 238 15.17 -3.51 12.78
#